data_AF-A0A9E4F0K1-F1
#
_entry.id   AF-A0A9E4F0K1-F1
#
_cell.length_a   1.000
_cell.length_b   1.000
_cell.length_c   1.000
_cell.angle_alpha   90.00
_cell.angle_beta   90.00
_cell.angle_gamma   90.00
#
_symmetry.space_group_name_H-M   'P 1'
#
loop_
_entity.id
_entity.type
_entity.pdbx_description
1 polymer ?
#
loop_
_entity_poly.entity_id
_entity_poly.type
_entity_poly.pdbx_seq_one_letter_code
_entity_poly.pdbx_strand_id
1 'polypeptide(L)'
;DNTTAGRASLFLYSQPLLLTALAAWILPHERVGVRAVMGFIAASLGMVLLFGDRLSSAGGSTWYGDAVVVLAAVIWAVQSIFLKMRLRSFDAFRITAWTQILAVLPFFIVASFLGEPWPDLTDANVLTGVGYSGLIGTGLAMIPWLWLLTDYPASRVGVFMFLTPVFGVLTGALLLAEPLTQLMLGG
;
A
#
# COMPACT_ATOMS: atom_id res chain seq x y z
N ASP A 1 4.01 -12.93 -10.53
CA ASP A 1 3.42 -13.53 -11.75
C ASP A 1 2.16 -14.39 -11.55
N ASN A 2 1.65 -14.56 -10.32
CA ASN A 2 0.45 -15.40 -10.07
C ASN A 2 -0.87 -14.61 -9.94
N THR A 3 -0.85 -13.30 -10.19
CA THR A 3 -2.05 -12.45 -10.29
C THR A 3 -1.74 -11.24 -11.17
N THR A 4 -2.77 -10.61 -11.74
CA THR A 4 -2.62 -9.41 -12.56
C THR A 4 -2.36 -8.18 -11.68
N ALA A 5 -1.62 -7.20 -12.19
CA ALA A 5 -1.33 -5.95 -11.47
C ALA A 5 -2.61 -5.24 -10.97
N GLY A 6 -3.68 -5.18 -11.77
CA GLY A 6 -4.94 -4.54 -11.38
C GLY A 6 -5.61 -5.22 -10.18
N ARG A 7 -5.70 -6.56 -10.19
CA ARG A 7 -6.20 -7.35 -9.06
C ARG A 7 -5.33 -7.21 -7.82
N ALA A 8 -4.00 -7.27 -7.99
CA ALA A 8 -3.06 -7.08 -6.89
C ALA A 8 -3.25 -5.70 -6.24
N SER A 9 -3.34 -4.63 -7.03
CA SER A 9 -3.61 -3.29 -6.51
C SER A 9 -4.94 -3.25 -5.74
N LEU A 10 -6.04 -3.75 -6.31
CA LEU A 10 -7.34 -3.81 -5.63
C LEU A 10 -7.26 -4.49 -4.26
N PHE A 11 -6.65 -5.68 -4.20
CA PHE A 11 -6.51 -6.40 -2.93
C PHE A 11 -5.54 -5.71 -1.98
N LEU A 12 -4.47 -5.09 -2.47
CA LEU A 12 -3.53 -4.35 -1.64
C LEU A 12 -4.22 -3.13 -1.00
N TYR A 13 -5.06 -2.41 -1.73
CA TYR A 13 -5.85 -1.29 -1.20
C TYR A 13 -7.03 -1.73 -0.32
N SER A 14 -7.17 -3.02 0.00
CA SER A 14 -7.96 -3.46 1.16
C SER A 14 -7.24 -3.20 2.49
N GLN A 15 -5.92 -2.98 2.47
CA GLN A 15 -5.09 -2.62 3.64
C GLN A 15 -5.70 -1.53 4.52
N PRO A 16 -6.16 -0.39 4.00
CA PRO A 16 -6.68 0.69 4.83
C PRO A 16 -8.04 0.34 5.47
N LEU A 17 -8.84 -0.52 4.82
CA LEU A 17 -10.08 -1.07 5.38
C LEU A 17 -9.76 -1.98 6.57
N LEU A 18 -8.82 -2.91 6.38
CA LEU A 18 -8.37 -3.84 7.41
C LEU A 18 -7.76 -3.10 8.60
N LEU A 19 -6.92 -2.10 8.34
CA LEU A 19 -6.35 -1.23 9.35
C LEU A 19 -7.45 -0.56 10.18
N THR A 20 -8.48 -0.04 9.52
CA THR A 20 -9.57 0.64 10.22
C THR A 20 -10.46 -0.31 11.00
N ALA A 21 -10.78 -1.47 10.45
CA ALA A 21 -11.55 -2.50 11.13
C ALA A 21 -10.81 -3.01 12.39
N LEU A 22 -9.50 -3.28 12.25
CA LEU A 22 -8.66 -3.69 13.38
C LEU A 22 -8.53 -2.57 14.42
N ALA A 23 -8.40 -1.31 14.00
CA ALA A 23 -8.37 -0.17 14.91
C ALA A 23 -9.66 -0.09 15.74
N ALA A 24 -10.83 -0.20 15.08
CA ALA A 24 -12.13 -0.18 15.74
C ALA A 24 -12.30 -1.29 16.78
N TRP A 25 -11.70 -2.44 16.51
CA TRP A 25 -11.82 -3.63 17.34
C TRP A 25 -10.83 -3.63 18.52
N ILE A 26 -9.60 -3.18 18.28
CA ILE A 26 -8.49 -3.26 19.24
C ILE A 26 -8.36 -1.98 20.09
N LEU A 27 -8.62 -0.80 19.52
CA LEU A 27 -8.40 0.49 20.18
C LEU A 27 -9.70 0.97 20.85
N PRO A 28 -9.80 0.99 22.20
CA PRO A 28 -11.06 1.30 22.90
C PRO A 28 -11.63 2.71 22.62
N HIS A 29 -10.76 3.63 22.20
CA HIS A 29 -11.11 5.03 21.96
C HIS A 29 -11.41 5.33 20.48
N GLU A 30 -11.17 4.39 19.56
CA GLU A 30 -11.48 4.59 18.15
C GLU A 30 -12.82 3.93 17.81
N ARG A 31 -13.82 4.77 17.55
CA ARG A 31 -15.11 4.31 17.01
C ARG A 31 -15.17 4.64 15.52
N VAL A 32 -15.55 3.66 14.72
CA VAL A 32 -15.79 3.87 13.29
C VAL A 32 -17.14 4.59 13.16
N GLY A 33 -17.08 5.88 12.89
CA GLY A 33 -18.27 6.67 12.61
C GLY A 33 -18.86 6.35 11.24
N VAL A 34 -20.16 6.62 11.07
CA VAL A 34 -20.90 6.39 9.81
C VAL A 34 -20.22 7.07 8.61
N ARG A 35 -19.64 8.26 8.80
CA ARG A 35 -18.89 8.96 7.73
C ARG A 35 -17.67 8.17 7.24
N ALA A 36 -16.98 7.47 8.12
CA ALA A 36 -15.84 6.63 7.73
C ALA A 36 -16.33 5.42 6.91
N VAL A 37 -17.42 4.77 7.33
CA VAL A 37 -18.04 3.67 6.57
C VAL A 37 -18.45 4.12 5.17
N MET A 38 -19.14 5.26 5.06
CA MET A 38 -19.52 5.83 3.77
C MET A 38 -18.29 6.14 2.89
N GLY A 39 -17.24 6.72 3.49
CA GLY A 39 -15.98 6.98 2.81
C GLY A 39 -15.32 5.69 2.29
N PHE A 40 -15.35 4.62 3.07
CA PHE A 40 -14.84 3.31 2.64
C PHE A 40 -15.62 2.69 1.51
N ILE A 41 -16.96 2.75 1.58
CA ILE A 41 -17.81 2.25 0.50
C ILE A 41 -17.52 3.04 -0.79
N ALA A 42 -17.51 4.37 -0.71
CA ALA A 42 -17.20 5.22 -1.85
C ALA A 42 -15.81 4.93 -2.43
N ALA A 43 -14.79 4.83 -1.58
CA ALA A 43 -13.43 4.56 -2.01
C ALA A 43 -13.24 3.15 -2.59
N SER A 44 -13.91 2.14 -2.02
CA SER A 44 -13.91 0.78 -2.57
C SER A 44 -14.57 0.73 -3.95
N LEU A 45 -15.65 1.47 -4.15
CA LEU A 45 -16.30 1.62 -5.45
C LEU A 45 -15.39 2.32 -6.46
N GLY A 46 -14.77 3.45 -6.07
CA GLY A 46 -13.81 4.16 -6.93
C GLY A 46 -12.64 3.26 -7.36
N MET A 47 -12.14 2.41 -6.45
CA MET A 47 -11.12 1.41 -6.77
C MET A 47 -11.60 0.37 -7.79
N VAL A 48 -12.83 -0.15 -7.62
CA VAL A 48 -13.44 -1.05 -8.60
C VAL A 48 -13.63 -0.37 -9.95
N LEU A 49 -13.92 0.92 -10.00
CA LEU A 49 -14.02 1.67 -11.26
C LEU A 49 -12.64 1.89 -11.89
N LEU A 50 -11.61 2.26 -11.11
CA LEU A 50 -10.25 2.46 -11.59
C LEU A 50 -9.61 1.19 -12.17
N PHE A 51 -9.86 0.04 -11.56
CA PHE A 51 -9.21 -1.23 -11.92
C PHE A 51 -10.17 -2.30 -12.46
N GLY A 52 -11.46 -1.95 -12.64
CA GLY A 52 -12.56 -2.82 -13.08
C GLY A 52 -12.26 -3.55 -14.37
N ASP A 53 -11.80 -2.81 -15.37
CA ASP A 53 -11.47 -3.33 -16.70
C ASP A 53 -10.32 -4.35 -16.68
N ARG A 54 -9.49 -4.32 -15.63
CA ARG A 54 -8.33 -5.21 -15.44
C ARG A 54 -8.65 -6.46 -14.60
N LEU A 55 -9.88 -6.60 -14.09
CA LEU A 55 -10.32 -7.80 -13.35
C LEU A 55 -10.64 -8.98 -14.28
N SER A 56 -11.11 -8.70 -15.49
CA SER A 56 -11.55 -9.68 -16.49
C SER A 56 -10.44 -10.24 -17.37
N SER A 57 -9.24 -9.66 -17.35
CA SER A 57 -8.14 -10.01 -18.26
C SER A 57 -7.25 -11.17 -17.76
N ALA A 58 -7.62 -11.86 -16.67
CA ALA A 58 -6.82 -12.95 -16.11
C ALA A 58 -7.10 -14.27 -16.85
N GLY A 59 -6.20 -14.65 -17.77
CA GLY A 59 -6.14 -16.02 -18.28
C GLY A 59 -5.47 -16.94 -17.27
N GLY A 60 -6.23 -17.87 -16.67
CA GLY A 60 -5.72 -18.88 -15.73
C GLY A 60 -6.12 -18.69 -14.26
N SER A 61 -5.67 -19.60 -13.42
CA SER A 61 -6.00 -19.66 -11.98
C SER A 61 -5.13 -18.68 -11.16
N THR A 62 -5.66 -17.51 -10.81
CA THR A 62 -4.92 -16.46 -10.05
C THR A 62 -5.11 -16.50 -8.53
N TRP A 63 -5.87 -17.46 -8.00
CA TRP A 63 -6.28 -17.47 -6.58
C TRP A 63 -5.09 -17.48 -5.60
N TYR A 64 -3.99 -18.14 -5.96
CA TYR A 64 -2.80 -18.21 -5.11
C TYR A 64 -2.15 -16.84 -4.96
N GLY A 65 -1.95 -16.11 -6.06
CA GLY A 65 -1.42 -14.75 -6.02
C GLY A 65 -2.34 -13.80 -5.26
N ASP A 66 -3.64 -13.90 -5.50
CA ASP A 66 -4.65 -13.10 -4.81
C ASP A 66 -4.62 -13.35 -3.28
N ALA A 67 -4.52 -14.61 -2.85
CA ALA A 67 -4.43 -14.97 -1.44
C ALA A 67 -3.17 -14.42 -0.76
N VAL A 68 -2.02 -14.47 -1.45
CA VAL A 68 -0.76 -13.89 -0.96
C VAL A 68 -0.87 -12.38 -0.79
N VAL A 69 -1.50 -11.67 -1.74
CA VAL A 69 -1.69 -10.21 -1.65
C VAL A 69 -2.63 -9.84 -0.50
N VAL A 70 -3.71 -10.59 -0.31
CA VAL A 70 -4.62 -10.39 0.83
C VAL A 70 -3.90 -10.65 2.16
N LEU A 71 -3.07 -11.69 2.25
CA LEU A 71 -2.27 -11.95 3.43
C LEU A 71 -1.29 -10.80 3.71
N ALA A 72 -0.61 -10.28 2.68
CA ALA A 72 0.25 -9.12 2.79
C ALA A 72 -0.53 -7.88 3.29
N ALA A 73 -1.78 -7.71 2.84
CA ALA A 73 -2.65 -6.64 3.30
C ALA A 73 -2.98 -6.75 4.80
N VAL A 74 -3.29 -7.97 5.27
CA VAL A 74 -3.55 -8.25 6.69
C VAL A 74 -2.29 -8.00 7.53
N ILE A 75 -1.13 -8.52 7.12
CA ILE A 75 0.14 -8.34 7.84
C ILE A 75 0.46 -6.85 7.99
N TRP A 76 0.30 -6.08 6.92
CA TRP A 76 0.53 -4.64 6.93
C TRP A 76 -0.42 -3.90 7.88
N ALA A 77 -1.71 -4.27 7.87
CA ALA A 77 -2.69 -3.66 8.76
C ALA A 77 -2.39 -3.96 10.24
N VAL A 78 -2.01 -5.20 10.55
CA VAL A 78 -1.58 -5.60 11.90
C VAL A 78 -0.32 -4.84 12.33
N GLN A 79 0.68 -4.74 11.45
CA GLN A 79 1.90 -4.00 11.71
C GLN A 79 1.62 -2.51 11.97
N SER A 80 0.72 -1.90 11.19
CA SER A 80 0.33 -0.50 11.37
C SER A 80 -0.40 -0.25 12.69
N ILE A 81 -1.28 -1.17 13.12
CA ILE A 81 -1.91 -1.11 14.45
C ILE A 81 -0.88 -1.28 15.56
N PHE A 82 0.05 -2.22 15.40
CA PHE A 82 1.13 -2.44 16.37
C PHE A 82 1.98 -1.17 16.54
N LEU A 83 2.37 -0.53 15.43
CA LEU A 83 2.99 0.78 15.45
C LEU A 83 2.10 1.75 16.23
N LYS A 84 0.87 2.00 15.79
CA LYS A 84 -0.02 2.98 16.43
C LYS A 84 -0.15 2.79 17.95
N MET A 85 -0.19 1.55 18.45
CA MET A 85 -0.20 1.25 19.89
C MET A 85 1.13 1.55 20.58
N ARG A 86 2.27 1.28 19.94
CA ARG A 86 3.60 1.34 20.56
C ARG A 86 4.32 2.67 20.35
N LEU A 87 3.97 3.41 19.30
CA LEU A 87 4.56 4.69 18.93
C LEU A 87 4.26 5.82 19.93
N ARG A 88 3.28 5.64 20.82
CA ARG A 88 3.07 6.56 21.95
C ARG A 88 4.12 6.42 23.06
N SER A 89 4.84 5.30 23.09
CA SER A 89 5.84 4.99 24.13
C SER A 89 7.29 5.09 23.65
N PHE A 90 7.50 5.17 22.34
CA PHE A 90 8.83 5.14 21.70
C PHE A 90 8.86 6.05 20.48
N ASP A 91 10.06 6.51 20.11
CA ASP A 91 10.27 7.26 18.87
C ASP A 91 9.93 6.39 17.63
N ALA A 92 8.88 6.80 16.94
CA ALA A 92 8.35 6.12 15.77
C ALA A 92 9.28 6.07 14.59
N PHE A 93 10.00 7.16 14.38
CA PHE A 93 10.97 7.25 13.31
C PHE A 93 12.09 6.25 13.56
N ARG A 94 12.59 6.19 14.81
CA ARG A 94 13.67 5.28 15.20
C ARG A 94 13.29 3.81 15.06
N ILE A 95 12.11 3.41 15.54
CA ILE A 95 11.64 2.01 15.40
C ILE A 95 11.54 1.64 13.93
N THR A 96 10.88 2.49 13.14
CA THR A 96 10.64 2.22 11.71
C THR A 96 11.96 2.12 10.95
N ALA A 97 12.89 3.04 11.19
CA ALA A 97 14.23 3.01 10.59
C ALA A 97 14.97 1.70 10.89
N TRP A 98 14.97 1.26 12.15
CA TRP A 98 15.58 -0.02 12.51
C TRP A 98 14.91 -1.20 11.84
N THR A 99 13.58 -1.24 11.79
CA THR A 99 12.86 -2.34 11.12
C THR A 99 13.15 -2.38 9.62
N GLN A 100 13.31 -1.23 8.95
CA GLN A 100 13.66 -1.18 7.53
C GLN A 100 15.10 -1.66 7.29
N ILE A 101 16.06 -1.27 8.14
CA ILE A 101 17.44 -1.76 8.06
C ILE A 101 17.49 -3.27 8.29
N LEU A 102 16.80 -3.77 9.32
CA LEU A 102 16.77 -5.18 9.64
C LEU A 102 16.03 -6.01 8.57
N ALA A 103 15.08 -5.43 7.85
CA ALA A 103 14.35 -6.10 6.77
C ALA A 103 15.23 -6.40 5.54
N VAL A 104 16.36 -5.72 5.35
CA VAL A 104 17.29 -5.96 4.23
C VAL A 104 17.75 -7.42 4.20
N LEU A 105 18.13 -7.98 5.35
CA LEU A 105 18.65 -9.34 5.44
C LEU A 105 17.62 -10.43 5.03
N PRO A 106 16.40 -10.50 5.61
CA PRO A 106 15.42 -11.49 5.20
C PRO A 106 14.96 -11.29 3.75
N PHE A 107 14.82 -10.05 3.26
CA PHE A 107 14.49 -9.83 1.85
C PHE A 107 15.59 -10.32 0.91
N PHE A 108 16.85 -10.06 1.26
CA PHE A 108 18.00 -10.55 0.49
C PHE A 108 18.06 -12.08 0.44
N ILE A 109 17.81 -12.73 1.58
CA ILE A 109 17.76 -14.20 1.68
C ILE A 109 16.63 -14.75 0.79
N VAL A 110 15.42 -14.19 0.90
CA VAL A 110 14.27 -14.62 0.09
C VAL A 110 14.52 -14.42 -1.40
N ALA A 111 15.03 -13.25 -1.81
CA ALA A 111 15.36 -12.99 -3.22
C ALA A 111 16.39 -13.99 -3.76
N SER A 112 17.41 -14.31 -2.96
CA SER A 112 18.43 -15.31 -3.31
C SER A 112 17.83 -16.71 -3.48
N PHE A 113 16.92 -17.12 -2.60
CA PHE A 113 16.23 -18.41 -2.70
C PHE A 113 15.27 -18.49 -3.90
N LEU A 114 14.68 -17.37 -4.30
CA LEU A 114 13.81 -17.28 -5.47
C LEU A 114 14.59 -17.19 -6.79
N GLY A 115 15.92 -17.04 -6.72
CA GLY A 115 16.78 -16.95 -7.90
C GLY A 115 16.66 -15.62 -8.63
N GLU A 116 16.25 -14.55 -7.95
CA GLU A 116 16.20 -13.21 -8.52
C GLU A 116 17.60 -12.76 -8.96
N PRO A 117 17.74 -12.19 -10.18
CA PRO A 117 19.04 -11.77 -10.69
C PRO A 117 19.57 -10.58 -9.89
N TRP A 118 20.89 -10.52 -9.76
CA TRP A 118 21.53 -9.32 -9.22
C TRP A 118 21.32 -8.13 -10.16
N PRO A 119 20.91 -6.97 -9.64
CA PRO A 119 20.74 -5.78 -10.46
C PRO A 119 22.09 -5.32 -11.02
N ASP A 120 22.10 -4.85 -12.26
CA ASP A 120 23.28 -4.22 -12.84
C ASP A 120 23.47 -2.83 -12.25
N LEU A 121 24.43 -2.71 -11.32
CA LEU A 121 24.74 -1.46 -10.63
C LEU A 121 25.48 -0.45 -11.52
N THR A 122 25.90 -0.84 -12.72
CA THR A 122 26.52 0.08 -13.69
C THR A 122 25.48 0.85 -14.51
N ASP A 123 24.23 0.38 -14.56
CA ASP A 123 23.14 1.09 -15.21
C ASP A 123 22.65 2.27 -14.34
N ALA A 124 22.81 3.48 -14.86
CA ALA A 124 22.34 4.70 -14.21
C ALA A 124 20.82 4.71 -13.99
N ASN A 125 20.03 4.03 -14.83
CA ASN A 125 18.58 3.93 -14.65
C ASN A 125 18.22 3.07 -13.45
N VAL A 126 18.95 1.98 -13.22
CA VAL A 126 18.78 1.12 -12.03
C VAL A 126 19.11 1.92 -10.77
N LEU A 127 20.24 2.61 -10.76
CA LEU A 127 20.68 3.38 -9.58
C LEU A 127 19.74 4.55 -9.28
N THR A 128 19.29 5.28 -10.30
CA THR A 128 18.34 6.39 -10.14
C THR A 128 16.95 5.90 -9.74
N GLY A 129 16.48 4.78 -10.29
CA GLY A 129 15.19 4.17 -9.91
C GLY A 129 15.18 3.68 -8.46
N VAL A 130 16.24 2.99 -8.02
CA VAL A 130 16.39 2.55 -6.63
C VAL A 130 16.55 3.75 -5.69
N GLY A 131 17.36 4.75 -6.07
CA GLY A 131 17.52 5.97 -5.30
C GLY A 131 16.21 6.75 -5.14
N TYR A 132 15.44 6.90 -6.21
CA TYR A 132 14.14 7.57 -6.20
C TYR A 132 13.13 6.81 -5.33
N SER A 133 12.94 5.51 -5.56
CA SER A 133 11.96 4.70 -4.83
C SER A 133 12.32 4.54 -3.34
N GLY A 134 13.61 4.40 -3.02
CA GLY A 134 14.10 4.28 -1.65
C GLY A 134 14.05 5.61 -0.88
N LEU A 135 14.67 6.67 -1.41
CA LEU A 135 14.78 7.94 -0.67
C LEU A 135 13.49 8.75 -0.72
N ILE A 136 12.89 8.90 -1.90
CA ILE A 136 11.70 9.74 -2.10
C ILE A 136 10.44 8.91 -1.87
N GLY A 137 10.29 7.80 -2.61
CA GLY A 137 9.09 6.97 -2.57
C GLY A 137 8.84 6.31 -1.21
N THR A 138 9.91 5.99 -0.47
CA THR A 138 9.81 5.34 0.84
C THR A 138 10.25 6.27 1.97
N GLY A 139 11.50 6.73 1.96
CA GLY A 139 12.08 7.50 3.08
C GLY A 139 11.31 8.77 3.42
N LEU A 140 11.16 9.68 2.44
CA LEU A 140 10.41 10.93 2.62
C LEU A 140 8.92 10.68 2.84
N ALA A 141 8.32 9.72 2.15
CA ALA A 141 6.91 9.37 2.31
C ALA A 141 6.59 8.78 3.71
N MET A 142 7.57 8.14 4.35
CA MET A 142 7.37 7.52 5.67
C MET A 142 7.20 8.57 6.77
N ILE A 143 7.77 9.77 6.62
CA ILE A 143 7.66 10.85 7.62
C ILE A 143 6.20 11.30 7.81
N PRO A 144 5.48 11.78 6.77
CA PRO A 144 4.07 12.15 6.91
C PRO A 144 3.20 10.93 7.24
N TRP A 145 3.56 9.73 6.77
CA TRP A 145 2.85 8.50 7.11
C TRP A 145 2.86 8.23 8.62
N LEU A 146 4.05 8.21 9.24
CA LEU A 146 4.20 7.97 10.68
C LEU A 146 3.52 9.07 11.51
N TRP A 147 3.64 10.32 11.07
CA TRP A 147 2.96 11.44 11.70
C TRP A 147 1.43 11.28 11.67
N LEU A 148 0.86 11.02 10.49
CA LEU A 148 -0.57 10.78 10.32
C LEU A 148 -1.05 9.59 11.16
N LEU A 149 -0.32 8.47 11.13
CA LEU A 149 -0.68 7.27 11.86
C LEU A 149 -0.67 7.47 13.38
N THR A 150 0.25 8.29 13.90
CA THR A 150 0.40 8.55 15.34
C THR A 150 -0.65 9.53 15.84
N ASP A 151 -0.90 10.60 15.09
CA ASP A 151 -1.71 11.73 15.55
C ASP A 151 -3.19 11.63 15.14
N TYR A 152 -3.52 10.94 14.05
CA TYR A 152 -4.88 10.86 13.53
C TYR A 152 -5.49 9.46 13.73
N PRO A 153 -6.83 9.35 13.89
CA PRO A 153 -7.51 8.05 13.93
C PRO A 153 -7.20 7.22 12.69
N ALA A 154 -7.00 5.92 12.87
CA ALA A 154 -6.65 5.01 11.77
C ALA A 154 -7.70 5.04 10.65
N SER A 155 -8.98 5.23 11.01
CA SER A 155 -10.08 5.42 10.05
C SER A 155 -9.90 6.62 9.11
N ARG A 156 -9.39 7.75 9.60
CA ARG A 156 -9.16 8.93 8.75
C ARG A 156 -7.95 8.72 7.86
N VAL A 157 -6.87 8.22 8.44
CA VAL A 157 -5.64 7.89 7.72
C VAL A 157 -5.94 6.91 6.59
N GLY A 158 -6.72 5.86 6.88
CA GLY A 158 -7.06 4.83 5.90
C GLY A 158 -7.85 5.36 4.70
N VAL A 159 -8.80 6.30 4.92
CA VAL A 159 -9.53 6.94 3.81
C VAL A 159 -8.58 7.74 2.91
N PHE A 160 -7.57 8.44 3.46
CA PHE A 160 -6.59 9.17 2.66
C PHE A 160 -5.74 8.27 1.76
N MET A 161 -5.51 7.01 2.14
CA MET A 161 -4.68 6.08 1.34
C MET A 161 -5.33 5.71 0.01
N PHE A 162 -6.65 5.87 -0.11
CA PHE A 162 -7.35 5.67 -1.39
C PHE A 162 -7.12 6.80 -2.39
N LEU A 163 -6.46 7.90 -2.01
CA LEU A 163 -6.02 8.91 -2.96
C LEU A 163 -4.75 8.50 -3.72
N THR A 164 -3.93 7.60 -3.16
CA THR A 164 -2.70 7.11 -3.81
C THR A 164 -2.95 6.56 -5.23
N PRO A 165 -3.93 5.67 -5.48
CA PRO A 165 -4.20 5.17 -6.83
C PRO A 165 -4.75 6.25 -7.76
N VAL A 166 -5.53 7.21 -7.24
CA VAL A 166 -6.00 8.37 -8.02
C VAL A 166 -4.81 9.21 -8.51
N PHE A 167 -3.90 9.57 -7.59
CA PHE A 167 -2.69 10.28 -7.97
C PHE A 167 -1.80 9.46 -8.90
N GLY A 168 -1.74 8.14 -8.73
CA GLY A 168 -1.00 7.24 -9.63
C GLY A 168 -1.54 7.27 -11.07
N VAL A 169 -2.86 7.23 -11.25
CA VAL A 169 -3.47 7.35 -12.59
C VAL A 169 -3.29 8.75 -13.17
N LEU A 170 -3.44 9.80 -12.35
CA LEU A 170 -3.24 11.18 -12.81
C LEU A 170 -1.80 11.44 -13.25
N THR A 171 -0.81 10.99 -12.46
CA THR A 171 0.60 11.15 -12.84
C THR A 171 0.98 10.24 -14.01
N GLY A 172 0.40 9.04 -14.11
CA GLY A 172 0.52 8.17 -15.30
C GLY A 172 0.02 8.85 -16.58
N ALA A 173 -1.16 9.46 -16.52
CA ALA A 173 -1.71 10.21 -17.66
C ALA A 173 -0.90 11.46 -17.99
N LEU A 174 -0.41 12.20 -16.99
CA LEU A 174 0.31 13.47 -17.21
C LEU A 174 1.78 13.28 -17.62
N LEU A 175 2.48 12.33 -17.01
CA LEU A 175 3.92 12.13 -17.21
C LEU A 175 4.23 11.05 -18.25
N LEU A 176 3.41 10.00 -18.31
CA LEU A 176 3.61 8.87 -19.24
C LEU A 176 2.63 8.88 -20.42
N ALA A 177 1.75 9.88 -20.50
CA ALA A 177 0.72 9.99 -21.53
C ALA A 177 -0.18 8.74 -21.65
N GLU A 178 -0.43 8.05 -20.52
CA GLU A 178 -1.29 6.88 -20.49
C GLU A 178 -2.76 7.26 -20.80
N PRO A 179 -3.47 6.49 -21.64
CA PRO A 179 -4.85 6.79 -22.01
C PRO A 179 -5.79 6.58 -20.81
N LEU A 180 -6.56 7.61 -20.49
CA LEU A 180 -7.62 7.55 -19.47
C LEU A 180 -8.90 6.96 -20.06
N THR A 181 -9.42 5.90 -19.45
CA THR A 181 -10.72 5.34 -19.83
C THR A 181 -11.87 6.11 -19.16
N GLN A 182 -13.07 6.04 -19.75
CA GLN A 182 -14.26 6.65 -19.14
C GLN A 182 -14.56 6.07 -17.74
N LEU A 183 -14.22 4.80 -17.52
CA LEU A 183 -14.38 4.15 -16.22
C LEU A 183 -13.44 4.75 -15.15
N MET A 184 -12.18 5.02 -15.52
CA MET A 184 -11.20 5.68 -14.64
C MET A 184 -11.58 7.11 -14.28
N LEU A 185 -12.27 7.83 -15.18
CA LEU A 185 -12.75 9.20 -14.91
C LEU A 185 -13.94 9.23 -13.94
N GLY A 186 -14.69 8.13 -13.82
CA GLY A 186 -15.82 8.03 -12.91
C GLY A 186 -15.46 7.55 -11.49
N GLY A 187 -14.25 7.02 -11.30
CA GLY A 187 -13.73 6.54 -10.02
C GLY A 187 -13.02 7.62 -9.22
#